data_AF-A0A6N1Y9U1-F1
#
_entry.id   AF-A0A6N1Y9U1-F1
#
_cell.length_a   1.000
_cell.length_b   1.000
_cell.length_c   1.000
_cell.angle_alpha   90.00
_cell.angle_beta   90.00
_cell.angle_gamma   90.00
#
_symmetry.space_group_name_H-M   'P 1'
#
loop_
_entity.id
_entity.type
_entity.pdbx_description
1 polymer ?
#
loop_
_entity_poly.entity_id
_entity_poly.type
_entity_poly.pdbx_seq_one_letter_code
_entity_poly.pdbx_strand_id
1 'polypeptide(L)'
;MQTPAYSGTKVQEVLDVVLITAAFDQKVSLLLLDDAVFHLKNKQQNMALISKDIGAIYRSLELYDIESIYVEQESLNYTGLSVSDLLIPIKLIARRKLPALLHSFDFVLEG
;
A
#
# COMPACT_ATOMS: atom_id res chain seq x y z
N MET A 1 11.92 -17.65 -4.57
CA MET A 1 12.76 -17.26 -3.41
C MET A 1 11.93 -16.32 -2.55
N GLN A 2 11.41 -16.81 -1.42
CA GLN A 2 10.64 -16.00 -0.48
C GLN A 2 11.61 -15.06 0.25
N THR A 3 11.51 -13.75 -0.03
CA THR A 3 12.32 -12.74 0.65
C THR A 3 11.59 -12.26 1.91
N PRO A 4 12.31 -12.08 3.02
CA PRO A 4 11.71 -11.81 4.33
C PRO A 4 11.06 -10.42 4.36
N ALA A 5 9.91 -10.35 5.04
CA ALA A 5 9.24 -9.10 5.41
C ALA A 5 10.23 -8.21 6.19
N TYR A 6 10.22 -6.91 5.90
CA TYR A 6 11.05 -5.85 6.51
C TYR A 6 12.49 -5.68 5.95
N SER A 7 12.58 -5.10 4.76
CA SER A 7 13.59 -4.08 4.49
C SER A 7 12.84 -2.85 3.99
N GLY A 8 12.68 -1.81 4.82
CA GLY A 8 11.87 -0.63 4.48
C GLY A 8 12.33 0.11 3.22
N THR A 9 13.56 -0.15 2.77
CA THR A 9 14.08 0.24 1.45
C THR A 9 13.22 -0.29 0.29
N LYS A 10 12.76 -1.54 0.33
CA LYS A 10 11.99 -2.14 -0.76
C LYS A 10 10.63 -1.47 -0.93
N VAL A 11 9.98 -1.13 0.19
CA VAL A 11 8.69 -0.41 0.19
C VAL A 11 8.87 0.99 -0.38
N GLN A 12 9.95 1.67 0.01
CA GLN A 12 10.26 3.00 -0.52
C GLN A 12 10.54 2.95 -2.02
N GLU A 13 11.35 1.99 -2.49
CA GLU A 13 11.63 1.80 -3.93
C GLU A 13 10.35 1.56 -4.74
N VAL A 14 9.42 0.75 -4.24
CA VAL A 14 8.13 0.50 -4.89
C VAL A 14 7.30 1.78 -4.94
N LEU A 15 7.25 2.55 -3.86
CA LEU A 15 6.54 3.83 -3.83
C LEU A 15 7.19 4.86 -4.77
N ASP A 16 8.52 4.88 -4.89
CA ASP A 16 9.21 5.75 -5.84
C ASP A 16 8.86 5.38 -7.29
N VAL A 17 8.80 4.09 -7.62
CA VAL A 17 8.34 3.61 -8.94
C VAL A 17 6.90 4.05 -9.19
N VAL A 18 6.03 3.95 -8.19
CA VAL A 18 4.63 4.41 -8.27
C VAL A 18 4.55 5.91 -8.54
N LEU A 19 5.34 6.72 -7.84
CA LEU A 19 5.40 8.17 -8.03
C LEU A 19 5.93 8.55 -9.42
N ILE A 20 7.00 7.89 -9.87
CA ILE A 20 7.55 8.09 -11.21
C ILE A 20 6.50 7.71 -12.26
N THR A 21 5.81 6.59 -12.09
CA THR A 21 4.77 6.13 -13.03
C THR A 21 3.60 7.12 -13.11
N ALA A 22 3.16 7.64 -11.96
CA ALA A 22 2.13 8.69 -11.92
C ALA A 22 2.61 10.00 -12.58
N ALA A 23 3.89 10.36 -12.48
CA ALA A 23 4.45 11.52 -13.16
C ALA A 23 4.44 11.39 -14.70
N PHE A 24 4.28 10.18 -15.25
CA PHE A 24 4.04 9.91 -16.68
C PHE A 24 2.54 9.85 -17.04
N ASP A 25 1.67 10.45 -16.23
CA ASP A 25 0.21 10.54 -16.44
C ASP A 25 -0.48 9.17 -16.56
N GLN A 26 0.12 8.13 -15.97
CA GLN A 26 -0.45 6.79 -15.94
C GLN A 26 -1.34 6.62 -14.72
N LYS A 27 -2.46 5.92 -14.88
CA LYS A 27 -3.35 5.57 -13.77
C LYS A 27 -2.73 4.46 -12.94
N VAL A 28 -2.22 4.81 -11.77
CA VAL A 28 -1.66 3.85 -10.82
C VAL A 28 -2.67 3.52 -9.74
N SER A 29 -2.71 2.25 -9.36
CA SER A 29 -3.45 1.78 -8.18
C SER A 29 -2.50 0.99 -7.29
N LEU A 30 -2.72 1.08 -5.99
CA LEU A 30 -1.94 0.34 -5.00
C LEU A 30 -2.79 -0.76 -4.39
N LEU A 31 -2.21 -1.94 -4.16
CA LEU A 31 -2.87 -3.03 -3.44
C LEU A 31 -1.98 -3.45 -2.27
N LEU A 32 -2.51 -3.41 -1.05
CA LEU A 32 -1.83 -3.87 0.14
C LEU A 32 -2.45 -5.18 0.63
N LEU A 33 -1.58 -6.18 0.79
CA LEU A 33 -1.92 -7.54 1.22
C LEU A 33 -1.10 -7.93 2.46
N ASP A 34 -1.65 -8.84 3.25
CA ASP A 34 -1.06 -9.44 4.45
C ASP A 34 -0.45 -8.37 5.37
N ASP A 35 0.85 -8.42 5.65
CA ASP A 35 1.51 -7.48 6.56
C ASP A 35 1.67 -6.06 5.98
N ALA A 36 1.50 -5.86 4.67
CA ALA A 36 1.62 -4.54 4.05
C ALA A 36 0.57 -3.56 4.59
N VAL A 37 -0.55 -4.06 5.13
CA VAL A 37 -1.58 -3.21 5.77
C VAL A 37 -1.04 -2.41 6.97
N PHE A 38 0.02 -2.88 7.63
CA PHE A 38 0.66 -2.13 8.71
C PHE A 38 1.36 -0.84 8.25
N HIS A 39 1.69 -0.74 6.96
CA HIS A 39 2.22 0.51 6.40
C HIS A 39 1.22 1.65 6.53
N LEU A 40 -0.07 1.34 6.52
CA LEU A 40 -1.15 2.32 6.61
C LEU A 40 -1.58 2.63 8.04
N LYS A 41 -1.03 1.96 9.06
CA LYS A 41 -1.41 2.19 10.45
C LYS A 41 -1.07 3.61 10.92
N ASN A 42 -2.07 4.35 11.36
CA ASN A 42 -1.96 5.67 11.95
C ASN A 42 -1.28 5.58 13.33
N LYS A 43 -0.46 6.58 13.68
CA LYS A 43 0.38 6.59 14.90
C LYS A 43 1.31 5.37 15.04
N GLN A 44 2.21 5.17 14.07
CA GLN A 44 3.35 4.28 14.27
C GLN A 44 4.18 4.79 15.47
N GLN A 45 3.97 4.20 16.64
CA GLN A 45 4.80 4.48 17.82
C GLN A 45 6.19 3.90 17.57
N ASN A 46 7.07 4.74 17.04
CA ASN A 46 8.48 4.84 17.42
C ASN A 46 9.21 3.50 17.65
N MET A 47 9.13 2.55 16.71
CA MET A 47 10.18 1.53 16.56
C MET A 47 11.20 2.06 15.55
N ALA A 48 12.14 2.80 16.13
CA ALA A 48 13.35 3.36 15.54
C ALA A 48 13.95 2.49 14.41
N LEU A 49 13.83 2.92 13.15
CA LEU A 49 14.99 3.29 12.31
C LEU A 49 14.61 3.60 10.85
N ILE A 50 13.47 3.15 10.31
CA ILE A 50 13.19 3.24 8.85
C ILE A 50 11.77 3.76 8.53
N SER A 51 10.89 3.82 9.53
CA SER A 51 9.45 4.05 9.37
C SER A 51 9.02 5.52 9.28
N LYS A 52 9.96 6.47 9.43
CA LYS A 52 9.60 7.89 9.65
C LYS A 52 9.04 8.59 8.40
N ASP A 53 9.38 8.11 7.20
CA ASP A 53 9.00 8.76 5.94
C ASP A 53 7.97 8.00 5.10
N ILE A 54 7.79 6.69 5.31
CA ILE A 54 6.84 5.89 4.51
C ILE A 54 5.41 6.42 4.66
N GLY A 55 4.97 6.72 5.90
CA GLY A 55 3.65 7.30 6.13
C GLY A 55 3.48 8.72 5.58
N ALA A 56 4.57 9.45 5.29
CA ALA A 56 4.50 10.74 4.60
C ALA A 56 4.33 10.53 3.10
N ILE A 57 5.06 9.57 2.50
CA ILE A 57 4.94 9.19 1.09
C ILE A 57 3.52 8.71 0.78
N TYR A 58 2.94 7.86 1.63
CA TYR A 58 1.56 7.40 1.45
C TYR A 58 0.53 8.54 1.47
N ARG A 59 0.77 9.60 2.25
CA ARG A 59 -0.10 10.79 2.25
C ARG A 59 0.12 11.65 1.02
N SER A 60 1.35 11.71 0.49
CA SER A 60 1.60 12.47 -0.73
C SER A 60 1.01 11.81 -1.96
N LEU A 61 0.70 10.50 -1.96
CA LEU A 61 0.06 9.80 -3.08
C LEU A 61 -1.20 10.51 -3.60
N GLU A 62 -2.01 11.07 -2.69
CA GLU A 62 -3.21 11.85 -3.05
C GLU A 62 -2.86 13.10 -3.87
N LEU A 63 -1.69 13.72 -3.64
CA LEU A 63 -1.21 14.87 -4.41
C LEU A 63 -0.77 14.50 -5.84
N TYR A 64 -0.58 13.22 -6.13
CA TYR A 64 -0.22 12.69 -7.44
C TYR A 64 -1.39 11.98 -8.13
N ASP A 65 -2.64 12.27 -7.72
CA ASP A 65 -3.88 11.64 -8.22
C ASP A 65 -3.93 10.10 -8.02
N ILE A 66 -3.13 9.56 -7.09
CA ILE A 66 -3.13 8.14 -6.74
C ILE A 66 -4.11 7.89 -5.59
N GLU A 67 -5.41 7.90 -5.92
CA GLU A 67 -6.50 7.71 -4.94
C GLU A 67 -6.97 6.25 -4.83
N SER A 68 -6.59 5.40 -5.79
CA SER A 68 -7.06 4.01 -5.85
C SER A 68 -6.15 3.08 -5.06
N ILE A 69 -6.29 3.14 -3.74
CA ILE A 69 -5.54 2.31 -2.79
C ILE A 69 -6.46 1.23 -2.25
N TYR A 70 -6.18 -0.02 -2.61
CA TYR A 70 -6.93 -1.20 -2.24
C TYR A 70 -6.28 -1.91 -1.06
N VAL A 71 -7.10 -2.40 -0.13
CA VAL A 71 -6.64 -3.20 1.02
C VAL A 71 -7.50 -4.45 1.11
N GLU A 72 -6.86 -5.60 1.31
CA GLU A 72 -7.60 -6.84 1.54
C GLU A 72 -8.30 -6.84 2.91
N GLN A 73 -9.59 -7.12 2.90
CA GLN A 73 -10.41 -7.16 4.11
C GLN A 73 -9.95 -8.25 5.08
N GLU A 74 -9.60 -9.43 4.58
CA GLU A 74 -9.10 -10.55 5.38
C GLU A 74 -7.77 -10.22 6.06
N SER A 75 -6.85 -9.55 5.36
CA SER A 75 -5.58 -9.06 5.92
C SER A 75 -5.81 -8.01 7.01
N LEU A 76 -6.75 -7.08 6.80
CA LEU A 76 -7.10 -6.06 7.79
C LEU A 76 -7.67 -6.70 9.07
N ASN A 77 -8.54 -7.70 8.92
CA ASN A 77 -9.11 -8.45 10.05
C ASN A 77 -8.05 -9.26 10.80
N TYR A 78 -7.12 -9.92 10.09
CA TYR A 78 -6.06 -10.71 10.70
C TYR A 78 -5.10 -9.87 11.53
N THR A 79 -4.83 -8.65 11.08
CA THR A 79 -3.95 -7.69 11.77
C THR A 79 -4.65 -6.91 12.89
N GLY A 80 -5.97 -7.08 13.04
CA GLY A 80 -6.79 -6.40 14.04
C GLY A 80 -6.91 -4.89 13.82
N LEU A 81 -6.63 -4.42 12.60
CA LEU A 81 -6.78 -3.02 12.23
C LEU A 81 -8.21 -2.75 11.76
N SER A 82 -8.71 -1.54 12.01
CA SER A 82 -9.94 -1.04 11.41
C SER A 82 -9.63 0.08 10.42
N VAL A 83 -10.60 0.42 9.56
CA VAL A 83 -10.44 1.53 8.60
C VAL A 83 -10.13 2.86 9.31
N SER A 84 -10.64 3.03 10.52
CA SER A 84 -10.38 4.21 11.36
C SER A 84 -8.94 4.30 11.86
N ASP A 85 -8.22 3.19 11.87
CA ASP A 85 -6.81 3.12 12.24
C ASP A 85 -5.88 3.45 11.08
N LEU A 86 -6.40 3.74 9.88
CA LEU A 86 -5.60 3.97 8.67
C LEU A 86 -5.27 5.44 8.45
N LEU A 87 -4.11 5.70 7.84
CA LEU A 87 -3.57 7.05 7.63
C LEU A 87 -4.12 7.78 6.40
N ILE A 88 -4.71 7.06 5.45
CA ILE A 88 -5.29 7.53 4.18
C ILE A 88 -6.59 6.78 3.88
N PRO A 89 -7.48 7.33 3.04
CA PRO A 89 -8.65 6.60 2.54
C PRO A 89 -8.23 5.37 1.73
N ILE A 90 -9.00 4.30 1.86
CA ILE A 90 -8.75 3.02 1.17
C ILE A 90 -10.05 2.42 0.63
N LYS A 91 -9.90 1.53 -0.35
CA LYS A 91 -10.96 0.70 -0.90
C LYS A 91 -10.77 -0.74 -0.41
N LEU A 92 -11.64 -1.18 0.50
CA LEU A 92 -11.61 -2.57 0.95
C LEU A 92 -12.05 -3.52 -0.16
N ILE A 93 -11.28 -4.58 -0.37
CA ILE A 93 -11.60 -5.65 -1.29
C ILE A 93 -11.50 -7.00 -0.58
N ALA A 94 -12.47 -7.89 -0.81
CA ALA A 94 -12.40 -9.26 -0.31
C ALA A 94 -11.41 -10.08 -1.15
N ARG A 95 -10.68 -11.02 -0.53
CA ARG A 95 -9.72 -11.92 -1.19
C ARG A 95 -10.30 -12.58 -2.45
N ARG A 96 -11.58 -12.97 -2.40
CA ARG A 96 -12.31 -13.58 -3.53
C ARG A 96 -12.42 -12.69 -4.78
N LYS A 97 -12.35 -11.37 -4.62
CA LYS A 97 -12.44 -10.38 -5.71
C LYS A 97 -11.06 -9.94 -6.23
N LEU A 98 -9.97 -10.30 -5.54
CA LEU A 98 -8.62 -9.94 -5.97
C LEU A 98 -8.27 -10.42 -7.38
N PRO A 99 -8.59 -11.67 -7.79
CA PRO A 99 -8.26 -12.12 -9.15
C PRO A 99 -8.94 -11.26 -10.23
N ALA A 100 -10.20 -10.91 -10.01
CA ALA A 100 -10.95 -10.06 -10.93
C ALA A 100 -10.41 -8.63 -10.97
N LEU A 101 -9.98 -8.09 -9.82
CA LEU A 101 -9.32 -6.78 -9.75
C LEU A 101 -7.98 -6.81 -10.51
N LEU A 102 -7.13 -7.80 -10.26
CA LEU A 102 -5.82 -7.92 -10.93
C LEU A 102 -5.97 -8.06 -12.45
N HIS A 103 -6.98 -8.81 -12.91
CA HIS A 103 -7.30 -8.94 -14.33
C HIS A 103 -7.78 -7.64 -14.99
N SER A 104 -8.19 -6.63 -14.20
CA SER A 104 -8.60 -5.32 -14.74
C SER A 104 -7.43 -4.39 -15.02
N PHE A 105 -6.22 -4.75 -14.60
CA PHE A 105 -5.00 -3.99 -14.87
C PHE A 105 -4.21 -4.62 -16.01
N ASP A 106 -3.70 -3.78 -16.91
CA ASP A 106 -2.82 -4.22 -18.00
C ASP A 106 -1.43 -4.65 -17.49
N PHE A 107 -0.97 -4.02 -16.40
CA PHE A 107 0.33 -4.28 -15.79
C PHE A 107 0.22 -4.36 -14.27
N VAL A 108 0.86 -5.37 -13.68
CA VAL A 108 0.95 -5.57 -12.24
C VAL A 108 2.43 -5.65 -11.87
N LEU A 109 2.84 -4.79 -10.93
CA LEU A 109 4.19 -4.79 -10.36
C LEU A 109 4.14 -5.39 -8.96
N GLU A 110 5.01 -6.36 -8.68
CA GLU A 110 5.15 -6.96 -7.35
C GLU A 110 6.27 -6.28 -6.57
N GLY A 111 5.96 -5.91 -5.33
CA GLY A 111 6.83 -5.16 -4.41
C GLY A 111 7.51 -5.99 -3.33
#